data_AF-A0A953SRI1-F1
#
_entry.id   AF-A0A953SRI1-F1
#
_cell.length_a   1.000
_cell.length_b   1.000
_cell.length_c   1.000
_cell.angle_alpha   90.00
_cell.angle_beta   90.00
_cell.angle_gamma   90.00
#
_symmetry.space_group_name_H-M   'P 1'
#
loop_
_entity.id
_entity.type
_entity.pdbx_description
1 polymer ?
#
loop_
_entity_poly.entity_id
_entity_poly.type
_entity_poly.pdbx_seq_one_letter_code
_entity_poly.pdbx_strand_id
1 'polypeptide(L)'
;DEVEKIKYKEGKVWINEEQYFGNVPQTAWEFYIGGYQPAQKWLKDRKGRTLTNEEIEHYQKIIKALTETDRLMKEIDKIDF
;
A
#
# COMPACT_ATOMS: atom_id res chain seq x y z
N ASP A 1 -0.51 13.53 10.45
CA ASP A 1 -0.25 12.22 9.80
C ASP A 1 0.19 11.14 10.79
N GLU A 2 -0.39 11.09 11.99
CA GLU A 2 -0.03 10.04 12.95
C GLU A 2 -0.72 8.71 12.57
N VAL A 3 0.04 7.63 12.58
CA VAL A 3 -0.48 6.29 12.28
C VAL A 3 -1.01 5.66 13.57
N GLU A 4 -2.33 5.57 13.69
CA GLU A 4 -3.01 5.04 14.88
C GLU A 4 -3.76 3.75 14.55
N LYS A 5 -4.65 3.82 13.56
CA LYS A 5 -5.57 2.75 13.20
C LYS A 5 -5.61 2.60 11.70
N ILE A 6 -5.04 1.49 11.26
CA ILE A 6 -4.95 1.18 9.84
C ILE A 6 -6.24 0.47 9.40
N LYS A 7 -6.94 1.03 8.42
CA LYS A 7 -8.14 0.41 7.84
C LYS A 7 -8.19 0.65 6.34
N TYR A 8 -8.37 -0.43 5.58
CA TYR A 8 -8.70 -0.32 4.15
C TYR A 8 -10.22 -0.30 3.96
N LYS A 9 -10.72 0.66 3.18
CA LYS A 9 -12.13 0.73 2.76
C LYS A 9 -12.24 1.52 1.45
N GLU A 10 -12.88 0.94 0.44
CA GLU A 10 -13.27 1.63 -0.81
C GLU A 10 -12.09 2.39 -1.47
N GLY A 11 -10.95 1.74 -1.65
CA GLY A 11 -9.77 2.37 -2.26
C GLY A 11 -9.02 3.35 -1.37
N LYS A 12 -9.37 3.44 -0.08
CA LYS A 12 -8.72 4.31 0.90
C LYS A 12 -8.04 3.50 2.00
N VAL A 13 -6.78 3.82 2.28
CA VAL A 13 -6.04 3.33 3.46
C VAL A 13 -6.05 4.43 4.52
N TRP A 14 -6.96 4.31 5.48
CA TRP A 14 -7.02 5.17 6.65
C TRP A 14 -5.86 4.85 7.58
N ILE A 15 -5.17 5.88 8.05
CA ILE A 15 -4.10 5.76 9.05
C ILE A 15 -4.55 6.23 10.44
N ASN A 16 -5.60 7.04 10.49
CA ASN A 16 -6.32 7.47 11.68
C ASN A 16 -7.78 7.82 11.28
N GLU A 17 -8.53 8.51 12.13
CA GLU A 17 -9.95 8.83 11.86
C GLU A 17 -10.15 9.90 10.77
N GLU A 18 -9.14 10.73 10.52
CA GLU A 18 -9.27 11.91 9.65
C GLU A 18 -8.47 11.79 8.34
N GLN A 19 -7.39 11.00 8.36
CA GLN A 19 -6.38 11.00 7.31
C GLN A 19 -6.26 9.61 6.64
N TYR A 20 -6.11 9.64 5.32
CA TYR A 20 -6.01 8.44 4.51
C TYR A 20 -5.19 8.65 3.24
N PHE A 21 -4.62 7.56 2.72
CA PHE A 21 -4.12 7.49 1.36
C PHE A 21 -5.26 7.07 0.42
N GLY A 22 -5.59 7.90 -0.56
CA GLY A 22 -6.61 7.61 -1.56
C GLY A 22 -6.05 6.87 -2.78
N ASN A 23 -6.95 6.36 -3.62
CA ASN A 23 -6.62 5.66 -4.87
C ASN A 23 -5.66 4.48 -4.68
N VAL A 24 -5.80 3.74 -3.58
CA VAL A 24 -5.01 2.54 -3.30
C VAL A 24 -5.78 1.33 -3.84
N PRO A 25 -5.32 0.67 -4.92
CA PRO A 25 -5.98 -0.52 -5.44
C PRO A 25 -5.97 -1.65 -4.41
N GLN A 26 -7.05 -2.43 -4.35
CA GLN A 26 -7.13 -3.58 -3.44
C GLN A 26 -6.01 -4.58 -3.73
N THR A 27 -5.65 -4.76 -5.00
CA THR A 27 -4.53 -5.62 -5.42
C THR A 27 -3.20 -5.19 -4.78
N ALA A 28 -2.91 -3.88 -4.72
CA ALA A 28 -1.70 -3.37 -4.05
C ALA A 28 -1.77 -3.52 -2.53
N TRP A 29 -2.95 -3.30 -1.93
CA TRP A 29 -3.17 -3.45 -0.48
C TRP A 29 -3.02 -4.91 0.00
N GLU A 30 -3.50 -5.84 -0.80
CA GLU A 30 -3.52 -7.28 -0.49
C GLU A 30 -2.31 -8.04 -1.05
N PHE A 31 -1.46 -7.38 -1.85
CA PHE A 31 -0.30 -7.98 -2.52
C PHE A 31 0.65 -8.64 -1.50
N TYR A 32 0.94 -9.92 -1.71
CA TYR A 32 1.91 -10.67 -0.91
C TYR A 32 3.29 -10.73 -1.57
N ILE A 33 4.33 -10.51 -0.78
CA ILE A 33 5.70 -10.86 -1.13
C ILE A 33 6.21 -11.81 -0.05
N GLY A 34 6.34 -13.09 -0.40
CA GLY A 34 6.54 -14.15 0.58
C GLY A 34 5.37 -14.20 1.58
N GLY A 35 5.68 -14.18 2.87
CA GLY A 35 4.68 -14.32 3.94
C GLY A 35 4.00 -13.04 4.44
N TYR A 36 4.21 -11.88 3.80
CA TYR A 36 3.67 -10.60 4.30
C TYR A 36 3.19 -9.67 3.18
N GLN A 37 2.39 -8.69 3.57
CA GLN A 37 1.83 -7.66 2.69
C GLN A 37 2.59 -6.33 2.88
N PRO A 38 3.42 -5.89 1.92
CA PRO A 38 4.32 -4.75 2.11
C PRO A 38 3.58 -3.44 2.44
N ALA A 39 2.47 -3.15 1.74
CA ALA A 39 1.66 -1.96 1.98
C ALA A 39 1.07 -1.91 3.40
N GLN A 40 0.76 -3.07 4.00
CA GLN A 40 0.25 -3.12 5.37
C GLN A 40 1.39 -3.06 6.39
N LYS A 41 2.46 -3.83 6.15
CA LYS A 41 3.59 -3.93 7.07
C LYS A 41 4.27 -2.58 7.27
N TRP A 42 4.48 -1.82 6.20
CA TRP A 42 5.15 -0.52 6.28
C TRP A 42 4.45 0.47 7.21
N LEU A 43 3.12 0.50 7.20
CA LEU A 43 2.31 1.32 8.10
C LEU A 43 2.30 0.74 9.53
N LYS A 44 2.17 -0.59 9.67
CA LYS A 44 2.20 -1.25 10.99
C LYS A 44 3.50 -0.96 11.74
N ASP A 45 4.63 -0.98 11.05
CA ASP A 45 5.95 -0.69 11.61
C ASP A 45 6.12 0.79 12.03
N ARG A 46 5.16 1.67 11.66
CA ARG A 46 5.14 3.11 11.99
C ARG A 46 4.00 3.54 12.90
N LYS A 47 3.29 2.59 13.51
CA LYS A 47 2.22 2.89 14.45
C LYS A 47 2.74 3.76 15.63
N GLY A 48 1.99 4.79 15.99
CA GLY A 48 2.33 5.78 17.03
C GLY A 48 3.36 6.83 16.58
N ARG A 49 3.57 6.99 15.27
CA ARG A 49 4.48 7.99 14.70
C ARG A 49 3.74 8.87 13.70
N THR A 50 4.07 10.16 13.69
CA THR A 50 3.71 11.09 12.62
C THR A 50 4.60 10.84 11.41
N LEU A 51 3.99 10.58 10.26
CA LEU A 51 4.73 10.43 9.01
C LEU A 51 5.26 11.79 8.54
N THR A 52 6.53 11.81 8.13
CA THR A 52 7.08 12.96 7.41
C THR A 52 6.57 12.99 5.96
N ASN A 53 6.71 14.14 5.27
CA ASN A 53 6.39 14.22 3.83
C ASN A 53 7.16 13.18 3.01
N GLU A 54 8.43 12.95 3.33
CA GLU A 54 9.23 11.92 2.66
C GLU A 54 8.68 10.50 2.90
N GLU A 55 8.23 10.21 4.11
CA GLU A 55 7.58 8.93 4.44
C GLU A 55 6.23 8.77 3.73
N ILE A 56 5.44 9.84 3.61
CA ILE A 56 4.19 9.87 2.84
C ILE A 56 4.47 9.55 1.36
N GLU A 57 5.43 10.24 0.75
CA GLU A 57 5.84 9.99 -0.64
C GLU A 57 6.39 8.58 -0.82
N HIS A 58 7.16 8.08 0.15
CA HIS A 58 7.69 6.73 0.12
C HIS A 58 6.57 5.69 0.13
N TYR A 59 5.54 5.89 0.96
CA TYR A 59 4.39 5.00 0.97
C TYR A 59 3.63 5.02 -0.37
N GLN A 60 3.45 6.19 -0.97
CA GLN A 60 2.85 6.29 -2.30
C GLN A 60 3.66 5.53 -3.37
N LYS A 61 4.99 5.61 -3.31
CA LYS A 61 5.89 4.84 -4.19
C LYS A 61 5.73 3.33 -3.98
N ILE A 62 5.54 2.85 -2.75
CA ILE A 62 5.23 1.43 -2.47
C ILE A 62 3.94 1.02 -3.17
N ILE A 63 2.85 1.80 -3.01
CA ILE A 63 1.57 1.48 -3.66
C ILE A 63 1.72 1.43 -5.19
N LYS A 64 2.42 2.40 -5.77
CA LYS A 64 2.66 2.45 -7.21
C LYS A 64 3.48 1.24 -7.69
N ALA A 65 4.56 0.88 -6.99
CA ALA A 65 5.38 -0.26 -7.32
C ALA A 65 4.57 -1.56 -7.33
N LEU A 66 3.80 -1.82 -6.26
CA LEU A 66 2.97 -3.02 -6.15
C LEU A 66 1.90 -3.09 -7.25
N THR A 67 1.29 -1.95 -7.59
CA THR A 67 0.30 -1.87 -8.67
C THR A 67 0.92 -2.19 -10.04
N GLU A 68 2.11 -1.64 -10.32
CA GLU A 68 2.81 -1.94 -11.58
C GLU A 68 3.32 -3.38 -11.64
N THR A 69 3.75 -3.96 -10.51
CA THR A 69 4.12 -5.37 -10.43
C THR A 69 2.94 -6.27 -10.79
N ASP A 70 1.77 -6.08 -10.17
CA ASP A 70 0.56 -6.83 -10.51
C ASP A 70 0.20 -6.72 -12.00
N ARG A 71 0.26 -5.50 -12.56
CA ARG A 71 0.02 -5.27 -13.98
C ARG A 71 1.00 -6.05 -14.87
N LEU A 72 2.30 -5.94 -14.59
CA LEU A 72 3.34 -6.60 -15.38
C LEU A 72 3.25 -8.13 -15.30
N MET A 73 2.97 -8.69 -14.12
CA MET A 73 2.75 -10.14 -13.96
C MET A 73 1.60 -10.62 -14.85
N LYS A 74 0.47 -9.91 -14.84
CA LYS A 74 -0.67 -10.22 -15.71
C LYS A 74 -0.37 -10.09 -17.20
N GLU A 75 0.52 -9.19 -17.61
CA GLU A 75 0.96 -9.12 -19.01
C GLU A 75 1.87 -10.29 -19.39
N ILE A 76 2.72 -10.76 -18.46
CA ILE A 76 3.56 -11.93 -18.67
C ILE A 76 2.72 -13.20 -18.81
N ASP A 77 1.69 -13.37 -17.97
CA ASP A 77 0.80 -14.54 -17.99
C ASP A 77 0.02 -14.71 -19.31
N LYS A 78 -0.05 -13.67 -20.15
CA LYS A 78 -0.68 -13.72 -21.49
C LYS A 78 0.27 -14.21 -22.59
N ILE A 79 1.56 -14.36 -22.29
CA ILE A 79 2.53 -14.83 -23.28
C ILE A 79 2.47 -16.36 -23.29
N ASP A 80 1.83 -16.91 -24.32
CA ASP A 80 1.89 -18.35 -24.61
C ASP A 80 3.24 -18.69 -25.27
N PHE A 81 3.91 -19.73 -24.78
CA PHE A 81 5.17 -20.26 -25.31
C PHE A 81 4.93 -21.51 -26.17
#